data_AF-A0A2P7NT32-F1
#
_entry.id   AF-A0A2P7NT32-F1
#
_cell.length_a   1.000
_cell.length_b   1.000
_cell.length_c   1.000
_cell.angle_alpha   90.00
_cell.angle_beta   90.00
_cell.angle_gamma   90.00
#
_symmetry.space_group_name_H-M   'P 1'
#
loop_
_entity.id
_entity.type
_entity.pdbx_description
1 polymer ?
#
loop_
_entity_poly.entity_id
_entity_poly.type
_entity_poly.pdbx_seq_one_letter_code
_entity_poly.pdbx_strand_id
1 'polypeptide(L)'
;MKFLFSFAPTFSTRLINSLLTRFTLCLFTLSLIGCAFHEPVPNPITVTAPEAPSQDEGLRKEIDRLEKIIAEKDKIINNQNIRQENQAQTLQKVNKEATRTQIKLHRLATKPSTASAIAETEVILENLKQVQIPAADKILQVQAHHLVETASVLFTQDQFASAMNYIAQAKHLIDLITHPGNKKTSDENNHFFEFNTPIQLHTRTNVNLRTSPSADAKVISALKKDTAVSANASLGSWLRVHLDQKQGWLFSAGLEARENNDP
;
A
#
# COMPACT_ATOMS: atom_id res chain seq x y z
N MET A 1 -24.70 -36.26 23.17
CA MET A 1 -25.07 -34.90 23.56
C MET A 1 -24.68 -33.96 22.44
N LYS A 2 -25.64 -33.20 21.93
CA LYS A 2 -25.56 -32.29 20.78
C LYS A 2 -24.99 -30.94 21.22
N PHE A 3 -23.99 -30.41 20.50
CA PHE A 3 -23.80 -28.96 20.37
C PHE A 3 -23.32 -28.64 18.95
N LEU A 4 -24.29 -28.32 18.11
CA LEU A 4 -24.11 -27.58 16.86
C LEU A 4 -24.04 -26.10 17.25
N PHE A 5 -22.93 -25.42 17.00
CA PHE A 5 -22.91 -23.96 16.95
C PHE A 5 -22.72 -23.54 15.50
N SER A 6 -23.85 -23.17 14.89
CA SER A 6 -23.94 -22.50 13.60
C SER A 6 -23.66 -21.01 13.84
N PHE A 7 -22.61 -20.48 13.20
CA PHE A 7 -22.31 -19.04 13.19
C PHE A 7 -22.89 -18.45 11.90
N ALA A 8 -24.00 -17.74 12.01
CA ALA A 8 -24.57 -16.93 10.94
C ALA A 8 -24.00 -15.50 11.01
N PRO A 9 -23.60 -14.87 9.89
CA PRO A 9 -23.27 -13.45 9.88
C PRO A 9 -24.53 -12.62 9.66
N THR A 10 -24.95 -11.85 10.67
CA THR A 10 -25.97 -10.80 10.55
C THR A 10 -25.34 -9.54 9.97
N PHE A 11 -25.45 -9.37 8.65
CA PHE A 11 -25.03 -8.13 7.98
C PHE A 11 -26.09 -7.04 8.23
N SER A 12 -25.73 -6.03 9.00
CA SER A 12 -26.61 -4.91 9.39
C SER A 12 -26.86 -3.97 8.21
N THR A 13 -28.09 -3.98 7.70
CA THR A 13 -28.63 -3.02 6.71
C THR A 13 -29.06 -1.73 7.42
N ARG A 14 -28.11 -0.84 7.73
CA ARG A 14 -28.41 0.51 8.27
C ARG A 14 -27.59 1.63 7.64
N LEU A 15 -27.53 1.69 6.30
CA LEU A 15 -26.91 2.82 5.61
C LEU A 15 -27.68 3.38 4.40
N ILE A 16 -28.96 3.02 4.20
CA ILE A 16 -29.70 3.41 2.98
C ILE A 16 -30.89 4.37 3.24
N ASN A 17 -31.27 4.66 4.49
CA ASN A 17 -32.50 5.44 4.77
C ASN A 17 -32.32 6.93 5.11
N SER A 18 -31.15 7.55 4.88
CA SER A 18 -30.90 8.95 5.27
C SER A 18 -31.09 10.00 4.17
N LEU A 19 -31.30 9.61 2.91
CA LEU A 19 -31.22 10.55 1.78
C LEU A 19 -32.55 10.83 1.07
N LEU A 20 -33.62 10.10 1.40
CA LEU A 20 -34.93 10.27 0.75
C LEU A 20 -35.93 11.13 1.55
N THR A 21 -35.63 11.50 2.79
CA THR A 21 -36.54 12.23 3.70
C THR A 21 -36.37 13.75 3.69
N ARG A 22 -35.46 14.30 2.86
CA ARG A 22 -35.26 15.76 2.74
C ARG A 22 -35.86 16.40 1.50
N PHE A 23 -36.50 15.63 0.61
CA PHE A 23 -37.02 16.13 -0.67
C PHE A 23 -38.55 16.22 -0.79
N THR A 24 -39.29 15.98 0.29
CA THR A 24 -40.77 15.96 0.27
C THR A 24 -41.38 16.85 1.35
N LEU A 25 -40.93 18.11 1.46
CA LEU A 25 -41.68 19.11 2.22
C LEU A 25 -41.40 20.55 1.74
N CYS A 26 -41.90 20.90 0.56
CA CYS A 26 -42.14 22.29 0.16
C CYS A 26 -43.20 22.32 -0.95
N LEU A 27 -44.44 22.00 -0.59
CA LEU A 27 -45.60 22.28 -1.42
C LEU A 27 -46.76 22.69 -0.51
N PHE A 28 -47.40 23.79 -0.89
CA PHE A 28 -48.63 24.39 -0.36
C PHE A 28 -48.54 25.10 1.00
N THR A 29 -48.60 26.43 0.97
CA THR A 29 -49.83 27.20 1.33
C THR A 29 -49.49 28.68 1.42
N LEU A 30 -50.12 29.52 0.58
CA LEU A 30 -50.57 30.87 0.93
C LEU A 30 -51.33 31.46 -0.25
N SER A 31 -52.62 31.13 -0.30
CA SER A 31 -53.64 31.97 -0.90
C SER A 31 -54.44 32.56 0.26
N LEU A 32 -54.62 33.89 0.26
CA LEU A 32 -55.91 34.59 0.28
C LEU A 32 -55.73 36.09 0.62
N ILE A 33 -56.26 36.89 -0.31
CA ILE A 33 -57.07 38.11 -0.15
C ILE A 33 -56.42 39.38 0.41
N GLY A 34 -56.35 40.37 -0.47
CA GLY A 34 -56.46 41.79 -0.13
C GLY A 34 -56.99 42.56 -1.33
N CYS A 35 -58.31 42.71 -1.44
CA CYS A 35 -58.94 43.69 -2.34
C CYS A 35 -59.26 44.94 -1.54
N ALA A 36 -58.80 46.10 -2.00
CA ALA A 36 -59.42 47.39 -1.70
C ALA A 36 -59.30 48.27 -2.95
N PHE A 37 -60.44 48.86 -3.34
CA PHE A 37 -60.72 49.51 -4.61
C PHE A 37 -60.58 51.05 -4.49
N HIS A 38 -60.45 51.68 -5.68
CA HIS A 38 -60.88 53.04 -6.07
C HIS A 38 -59.79 54.16 -6.08
N GLU A 39 -59.18 54.55 -7.23
CA GLU A 39 -59.59 55.44 -8.38
C GLU A 39 -59.19 56.92 -8.16
N PRO A 40 -58.95 57.82 -9.16
CA PRO A 40 -58.59 57.71 -10.59
C PRO A 40 -57.26 58.45 -10.98
N VAL A 41 -56.82 58.29 -12.23
CA VAL A 41 -55.69 58.98 -12.93
C VAL A 41 -56.21 60.26 -13.62
N PRO A 42 -55.45 61.37 -13.79
CA PRO A 42 -54.60 61.56 -15.00
C PRO A 42 -53.33 62.43 -14.75
N ASN A 43 -52.15 62.13 -15.31
CA ASN A 43 -51.74 62.55 -16.66
C ASN A 43 -50.34 61.98 -17.04
N PRO A 44 -50.03 61.85 -18.34
CA PRO A 44 -48.82 61.20 -18.85
C PRO A 44 -47.68 62.18 -19.12
N ILE A 45 -46.45 61.83 -18.71
CA ILE A 45 -45.22 62.48 -19.20
C ILE A 45 -44.16 61.40 -19.49
N THR A 46 -44.01 61.14 -20.79
CA THR A 46 -42.73 61.06 -21.53
C THR A 46 -41.69 60.01 -21.12
N VAL A 47 -41.73 58.89 -21.85
CA VAL A 47 -40.66 58.46 -22.80
C VAL A 47 -39.22 58.69 -22.33
N THR A 48 -38.61 57.62 -21.83
CA THR A 48 -37.43 56.86 -22.37
C THR A 48 -36.49 56.50 -21.23
N ALA A 49 -36.57 55.27 -20.74
CA ALA A 49 -35.44 54.65 -20.06
C ALA A 49 -34.48 54.13 -21.14
N PRO A 50 -33.20 54.53 -21.15
CA PRO A 50 -32.20 53.92 -22.01
C PRO A 50 -32.03 52.45 -21.59
N GLU A 51 -32.32 51.59 -22.55
CA GLU A 51 -32.09 50.16 -22.62
C GLU A 51 -30.71 49.77 -22.05
N ALA A 52 -30.70 49.04 -20.93
CA ALA A 52 -29.48 48.42 -20.44
C ALA A 52 -29.07 47.29 -21.40
N PRO A 53 -27.80 47.20 -21.84
CA PRO A 53 -27.33 46.05 -22.59
C PRO A 53 -27.57 44.78 -21.77
N SER A 54 -28.27 43.85 -22.40
CA SER A 54 -29.11 42.80 -21.83
C SER A 54 -28.38 41.77 -20.96
N GLN A 55 -28.96 41.41 -19.81
CA GLN A 55 -28.54 40.26 -19.01
C GLN A 55 -28.52 38.94 -19.82
N ASP A 56 -29.37 38.86 -20.85
CA ASP A 56 -29.47 37.73 -21.79
C ASP A 56 -28.16 37.50 -22.57
N GLU A 57 -27.47 38.55 -22.99
CA GLU A 57 -26.20 38.42 -23.72
C GLU A 57 -25.06 37.91 -22.82
N GLY A 58 -25.06 38.28 -21.54
CA GLY A 58 -24.11 37.76 -20.55
C GLY A 58 -24.33 36.27 -20.25
N LEU A 59 -25.60 35.86 -20.16
CA LEU A 59 -25.98 34.45 -19.99
C LEU A 59 -25.56 33.61 -21.21
N ARG A 60 -25.79 34.11 -22.43
CA ARG A 60 -25.37 33.42 -23.67
C ARG A 60 -23.87 33.19 -23.73
N LYS A 61 -23.06 34.20 -23.39
CA LYS A 61 -21.59 34.08 -23.35
C LYS A 61 -21.11 33.05 -22.32
N GLU A 62 -21.76 32.95 -21.17
CA GLU A 62 -21.42 31.95 -20.16
C GLU A 62 -21.84 30.54 -20.61
N ILE A 63 -22.97 30.39 -21.29
CA ILE A 63 -23.39 29.11 -21.89
C ILE A 63 -22.33 28.63 -22.89
N ASP A 64 -21.93 29.47 -23.84
CA ASP A 64 -20.91 29.11 -24.85
C ASP A 64 -19.57 28.71 -24.19
N ARG A 65 -19.19 29.42 -23.13
CA ARG A 65 -17.98 29.11 -22.35
C ARG A 65 -18.10 27.77 -21.63
N LEU A 66 -19.23 27.51 -20.98
CA LEU A 66 -19.48 26.25 -20.26
C LEU A 66 -19.52 25.07 -21.22
N GLU A 67 -20.15 25.21 -22.39
CA GLU A 67 -20.17 24.19 -23.44
C GLU A 67 -18.75 23.82 -23.90
N LYS A 68 -17.88 24.82 -24.10
CA LYS A 68 -16.48 24.58 -24.43
C LYS A 68 -15.74 23.83 -23.32
N ILE A 69 -15.95 24.20 -22.05
CA ILE A 69 -15.34 23.52 -20.90
C ILE A 69 -15.82 22.06 -20.84
N ILE A 70 -17.12 21.81 -21.08
CA ILE A 70 -17.68 20.45 -21.10
C ILE A 70 -17.01 19.63 -22.20
N ALA A 71 -16.92 20.15 -23.43
CA ALA A 71 -16.26 19.46 -24.54
C ALA A 71 -14.77 19.16 -24.25
N GLU A 72 -14.05 20.10 -23.62
CA GLU A 72 -12.67 19.87 -23.17
C GLU A 72 -12.57 18.80 -22.08
N LYS A 73 -13.50 18.81 -21.10
CA LYS A 73 -13.56 17.80 -20.04
C LYS A 73 -13.92 16.43 -20.58
N ASP A 74 -14.85 16.31 -21.53
CA ASP A 74 -15.22 15.05 -22.17
C ASP A 74 -14.04 14.44 -22.91
N LYS A 75 -13.23 15.27 -23.60
CA LYS A 75 -11.99 14.81 -24.22
C LYS A 75 -10.99 14.30 -23.19
N ILE A 76 -10.84 14.99 -22.06
CA ILE A 76 -9.96 14.54 -20.96
C ILE A 76 -10.45 13.22 -20.39
N ILE A 77 -11.75 13.09 -20.10
CA ILE A 77 -12.37 11.87 -19.57
C ILE A 77 -12.14 10.71 -20.53
N ASN A 78 -12.37 10.91 -21.83
CA ASN A 78 -12.14 9.87 -22.84
C ASN A 78 -10.67 9.44 -22.88
N ASN A 79 -9.73 10.39 -22.87
CA ASN A 79 -8.29 10.08 -22.83
C ASN A 79 -7.90 9.31 -21.56
N GLN A 80 -8.49 9.66 -20.41
CA GLN A 80 -8.28 8.94 -19.16
C GLN A 80 -8.85 7.52 -19.23
N ASN A 81 -10.04 7.34 -19.79
CA ASN A 81 -10.66 6.03 -19.98
C ASN A 81 -9.80 5.13 -20.89
N ILE A 82 -9.31 5.65 -22.01
CA ILE A 82 -8.39 4.92 -22.91
C ILE A 82 -7.11 4.52 -22.16
N ARG A 83 -6.56 5.41 -21.32
CA ARG A 83 -5.38 5.09 -20.50
C ARG A 83 -5.68 3.97 -19.49
N GLN A 84 -6.82 4.02 -18.82
CA GLN A 84 -7.24 2.99 -17.88
C GLN A 84 -7.44 1.64 -18.57
N GLU A 85 -8.05 1.63 -19.76
CA GLU A 85 -8.22 0.40 -20.54
C GLU A 85 -6.87 -0.17 -20.99
N ASN A 86 -5.96 0.66 -21.49
CA ASN A 86 -4.61 0.24 -21.87
C ASN A 86 -3.82 -0.32 -20.67
N GLN A 87 -3.99 0.27 -19.49
CA GLN A 87 -3.42 -0.25 -18.25
C GLN A 87 -4.02 -1.62 -17.91
N ALA A 88 -5.34 -1.77 -17.97
CA ALA A 88 -6.02 -3.05 -17.71
C ALA A 88 -5.56 -4.15 -18.68
N GLN A 89 -5.43 -3.83 -19.97
CA GLN A 89 -4.94 -4.77 -20.98
C GLN A 89 -3.47 -5.16 -20.73
N THR A 90 -2.64 -4.19 -20.34
CA THR A 90 -1.24 -4.46 -19.97
C THR A 90 -1.16 -5.39 -18.77
N LEU A 91 -1.94 -5.10 -17.72
CA LEU A 91 -2.03 -5.94 -16.53
C LEU A 91 -2.47 -7.37 -16.87
N GLN A 92 -3.45 -7.52 -17.77
CA GLN A 92 -3.91 -8.83 -18.20
C GLN A 92 -2.82 -9.62 -18.94
N LYS A 93 -2.05 -8.97 -19.83
CA LYS A 93 -0.93 -9.60 -20.54
C LYS A 93 0.15 -10.06 -19.57
N VAL A 94 0.54 -9.17 -18.64
CA VAL A 94 1.52 -9.49 -17.60
C VAL A 94 1.05 -10.64 -16.71
N ASN A 95 -0.21 -10.63 -16.26
CA ASN A 95 -0.76 -11.73 -15.46
C ASN A 95 -0.76 -13.07 -16.21
N LYS A 96 -1.09 -13.06 -17.51
CA LYS A 96 -1.04 -14.28 -18.33
C LYS A 96 0.39 -14.83 -18.45
N GLU A 97 1.37 -13.96 -18.60
CA GLU A 97 2.79 -14.32 -18.63
C GLU A 97 3.30 -14.81 -17.27
N ALA A 98 2.88 -14.17 -16.18
CA ALA A 98 3.17 -14.60 -14.81
C ALA A 98 2.59 -16.00 -14.53
N THR A 99 1.36 -16.29 -14.94
CA THR A 99 0.77 -17.63 -14.77
C THR A 99 1.54 -18.68 -15.58
N ARG A 100 1.96 -18.35 -16.80
CA ARG A 100 2.77 -19.26 -17.64
C ARG A 100 4.13 -19.56 -17.01
N THR A 101 4.80 -18.55 -16.47
CA THR A 101 6.09 -18.72 -15.78
C THR A 101 5.92 -19.50 -14.49
N GLN A 102 4.88 -19.23 -13.71
CA GLN A 102 4.53 -19.99 -12.50
C GLN A 102 4.34 -21.48 -12.81
N ILE A 103 3.60 -21.83 -13.86
CA ILE A 103 3.42 -23.23 -14.28
C ILE A 103 4.76 -23.87 -14.67
N LYS A 104 5.66 -23.13 -15.34
CA LYS A 104 7.00 -23.63 -15.67
C LYS A 104 7.82 -23.89 -14.40
N LEU A 105 7.78 -23.00 -13.41
CA LEU A 105 8.43 -23.18 -12.12
C LEU A 105 7.89 -24.42 -11.38
N HIS A 106 6.57 -24.60 -11.35
CA HIS A 106 5.94 -25.78 -10.74
C HIS A 106 6.44 -27.10 -11.35
N ARG A 107 6.72 -27.14 -12.66
CA ARG A 107 7.25 -28.35 -13.31
C ARG A 107 8.69 -28.67 -12.91
N LEU A 108 9.48 -27.65 -12.57
CA LEU A 108 10.89 -27.79 -12.18
C LEU A 108 11.03 -28.09 -10.68
N ALA A 109 10.09 -27.63 -9.85
CA ALA A 109 10.09 -27.81 -8.41
C ALA A 109 9.64 -29.23 -8.00
N THR A 110 10.50 -30.21 -8.21
CA THR A 110 10.28 -31.59 -7.76
C THR A 110 10.67 -31.76 -6.29
N LYS A 111 10.10 -32.77 -5.61
CA LYS A 111 10.46 -33.14 -4.23
C LYS A 111 11.98 -33.31 -4.03
N PRO A 112 12.71 -34.15 -4.81
CA PRO A 112 14.15 -34.30 -4.62
C PRO A 112 14.95 -33.03 -4.90
N SER A 113 14.58 -32.27 -5.95
CA SER A 113 15.24 -30.99 -6.25
C SER A 113 15.05 -29.96 -5.12
N THR A 114 13.84 -29.89 -4.57
CA THR A 114 13.51 -28.95 -3.48
C THR A 114 14.24 -29.33 -2.20
N ALA A 115 14.29 -30.62 -1.86
CA ALA A 115 15.03 -31.11 -0.70
C ALA A 115 16.53 -30.80 -0.81
N SER A 116 17.13 -31.01 -1.98
CA SER A 116 18.54 -30.64 -2.24
C SER A 116 18.77 -29.14 -2.05
N ALA A 117 17.89 -28.32 -2.63
CA ALA A 117 18.03 -26.88 -2.56
C ALA A 117 17.88 -26.33 -1.13
N ILE A 118 16.98 -26.91 -0.33
CA ILE A 118 16.85 -26.60 1.11
C ILE A 118 18.16 -26.94 1.83
N ALA A 119 18.63 -28.19 1.72
CA ALA A 119 19.83 -28.66 2.42
C ALA A 119 21.09 -27.86 2.05
N GLU A 120 21.29 -27.56 0.76
CA GLU A 120 22.39 -26.70 0.31
C GLU A 120 22.35 -25.32 0.96
N THR A 121 21.16 -24.72 1.03
CA THR A 121 20.98 -23.37 1.58
C THR A 121 21.17 -23.36 3.09
N GLU A 122 20.69 -24.39 3.79
CA GLU A 122 20.91 -24.59 5.24
C GLU A 122 22.40 -24.71 5.56
N VAL A 123 23.16 -25.50 4.79
CA VAL A 123 24.62 -25.64 4.97
C VAL A 123 25.33 -24.31 4.78
N ILE A 124 24.95 -23.52 3.77
CA ILE A 124 25.54 -22.20 3.55
C ILE A 124 25.23 -21.27 4.74
N LEU A 125 24.00 -21.25 5.23
CA LEU A 125 23.60 -20.43 6.38
C LEU A 125 24.33 -20.84 7.67
N GLU A 126 24.54 -22.12 7.88
CA GLU A 126 25.27 -22.63 9.04
C GLU A 126 26.75 -22.21 9.00
N ASN A 127 27.38 -22.27 7.83
CA ASN A 127 28.73 -21.74 7.64
C ASN A 127 28.80 -20.24 7.93
N LEU A 128 27.78 -19.47 7.53
CA LEU A 128 27.71 -18.04 7.83
C LEU A 128 27.59 -17.74 9.35
N LYS A 129 27.08 -18.65 10.18
CA LYS A 129 27.05 -18.45 11.65
C LYS A 129 28.45 -18.51 12.26
N GLN A 130 29.36 -19.25 11.63
CA GLN A 130 30.74 -19.43 12.11
C GLN A 130 31.63 -18.24 11.77
N VAL A 131 31.27 -17.44 10.75
CA VAL A 131 32.02 -16.25 10.31
C VAL A 131 31.51 -15.01 11.05
N GLN A 132 32.41 -14.12 11.48
CA GLN A 132 31.99 -12.80 11.98
C GLN A 132 31.52 -11.92 10.82
N ILE A 133 30.23 -11.60 10.83
CA ILE A 133 29.54 -10.84 9.79
C ILE A 133 29.11 -9.47 10.35
N PRO A 134 29.13 -8.38 9.56
CA PRO A 134 28.64 -7.07 9.99
C PRO A 134 27.18 -7.12 10.48
N ALA A 135 26.80 -6.26 11.42
CA ALA A 135 25.47 -6.31 12.03
C ALA A 135 24.30 -6.14 11.04
N ALA A 136 24.49 -5.37 9.96
CA ALA A 136 23.51 -5.25 8.88
C ALA A 136 23.29 -6.59 8.14
N ASP A 137 24.37 -7.32 7.89
CA ASP A 137 24.35 -8.59 7.18
C ASP A 137 23.87 -9.73 8.12
N LYS A 138 24.03 -9.60 9.45
CA LYS A 138 23.42 -10.51 10.44
C LYS A 138 21.89 -10.49 10.37
N ILE A 139 21.27 -9.34 10.08
CA ILE A 139 19.82 -9.26 9.87
C ILE A 139 19.40 -9.95 8.57
N LEU A 140 20.15 -9.76 7.49
CA LEU A 140 19.90 -10.47 6.22
C LEU A 140 20.04 -11.99 6.42
N GLN A 141 21.00 -12.43 7.23
CA GLN A 141 21.18 -13.85 7.60
C GLN A 141 19.97 -14.40 8.35
N VAL A 142 19.48 -13.69 9.37
CA VAL A 142 18.28 -14.09 10.14
C VAL A 142 17.07 -14.22 9.23
N GLN A 143 16.92 -13.28 8.29
CA GLN A 143 15.83 -13.33 7.33
C GLN A 143 15.97 -14.50 6.35
N ALA A 144 17.17 -14.76 5.84
CA ALA A 144 17.44 -15.91 4.99
C ALA A 144 17.12 -17.22 5.73
N HIS A 145 17.44 -17.32 7.02
CA HIS A 145 17.06 -18.46 7.86
C HIS A 145 15.55 -18.64 7.96
N HIS A 146 14.79 -17.58 8.27
CA HIS A 146 13.34 -17.65 8.32
C HIS A 146 12.70 -18.07 6.97
N LEU A 147 13.26 -17.60 5.85
CA LEU A 147 12.80 -18.02 4.51
C LEU A 147 13.05 -19.52 4.27
N VAL A 148 14.20 -20.04 4.71
CA VAL A 148 14.52 -21.47 4.64
C VAL A 148 13.61 -22.29 5.56
N GLU A 149 13.36 -21.85 6.80
CA GLU A 149 12.39 -22.50 7.69
C GLU A 149 10.98 -22.53 7.08
N THR A 150 10.55 -21.41 6.49
CA THR A 150 9.27 -21.33 5.77
C THR A 150 9.24 -22.30 4.59
N ALA A 151 10.34 -22.40 3.83
CA ALA A 151 10.46 -23.37 2.74
C ALA A 151 10.38 -24.82 3.24
N SER A 152 11.01 -25.13 4.37
CA SER A 152 10.94 -26.45 5.01
C SER A 152 9.52 -26.81 5.46
N VAL A 153 8.78 -25.85 6.05
CA VAL A 153 7.36 -26.05 6.38
C VAL A 153 6.54 -26.35 5.11
N LEU A 154 6.69 -25.56 4.06
CA LEU A 154 5.97 -25.75 2.80
C LEU A 154 6.36 -27.06 2.10
N PHE A 155 7.61 -27.49 2.23
CA PHE A 155 8.10 -28.76 1.73
C PHE A 155 7.37 -29.94 2.41
N THR A 156 7.13 -29.87 3.73
CA THR A 156 6.34 -30.90 4.43
C THR A 156 4.87 -30.93 4.01
N GLN A 157 4.37 -29.83 3.43
CA GLN A 157 3.01 -29.70 2.90
C GLN A 157 2.93 -30.07 1.40
N ASP A 158 3.98 -30.66 0.82
CA ASP A 158 4.15 -30.96 -0.60
C ASP A 158 4.00 -29.72 -1.54
N GLN A 159 4.15 -28.51 -1.00
CA GLN A 159 4.10 -27.25 -1.75
C GLN A 159 5.49 -26.86 -2.30
N PHE A 160 6.06 -27.72 -3.14
CA PHE A 160 7.45 -27.61 -3.60
C PHE A 160 7.78 -26.32 -4.36
N ALA A 161 6.89 -25.85 -5.22
CA ALA A 161 7.14 -24.62 -5.98
C ALA A 161 7.18 -23.38 -5.08
N SER A 162 6.32 -23.33 -4.07
CA SER A 162 6.33 -22.27 -3.07
C SER A 162 7.60 -22.35 -2.24
N ALA A 163 8.00 -23.55 -1.78
CA ALA A 163 9.26 -23.76 -1.09
C ALA A 163 10.47 -23.30 -1.91
N MET A 164 10.55 -23.68 -3.20
CA MET A 164 11.61 -23.23 -4.10
C MET A 164 11.64 -21.71 -4.31
N ASN A 165 10.49 -21.04 -4.31
CA ASN A 165 10.43 -19.57 -4.37
C ASN A 165 11.02 -18.94 -3.10
N TYR A 166 10.73 -19.49 -1.92
CA TYR A 166 11.34 -19.04 -0.67
C TYR A 166 12.86 -19.33 -0.63
N ILE A 167 13.31 -20.47 -1.15
CA ILE A 167 14.74 -20.77 -1.30
C ILE A 167 15.43 -19.81 -2.26
N ALA A 168 14.82 -19.45 -3.39
CA ALA A 168 15.38 -18.47 -4.31
C ALA A 168 15.57 -17.10 -3.63
N GLN A 169 14.59 -16.67 -2.84
CA GLN A 169 14.70 -15.44 -2.04
C GLN A 169 15.82 -15.55 -0.98
N ALA A 170 15.93 -16.68 -0.28
CA ALA A 170 16.99 -16.91 0.70
C ALA A 170 18.39 -16.89 0.04
N LYS A 171 18.56 -17.56 -1.10
CA LYS A 171 19.81 -17.58 -1.87
C LYS A 171 20.21 -16.17 -2.34
N HIS A 172 19.24 -15.34 -2.73
CA HIS A 172 19.51 -13.93 -3.06
C HIS A 172 20.04 -13.14 -1.85
N LEU A 173 19.45 -13.30 -0.66
CA LEU A 173 19.95 -12.64 0.55
C LEU A 173 21.34 -13.13 0.94
N ILE A 174 21.59 -14.44 0.81
CA ILE A 174 22.91 -15.05 1.04
C ILE A 174 23.94 -14.46 0.09
N ASP A 175 23.62 -14.29 -1.19
CA ASP A 175 24.52 -13.69 -2.17
C ASP A 175 24.91 -12.25 -1.82
N LEU A 176 23.96 -11.46 -1.29
CA LEU A 176 24.23 -10.11 -0.78
C LEU A 176 25.19 -10.08 0.42
N ILE A 177 25.24 -11.17 1.19
CA ILE A 177 26.14 -11.33 2.35
C ILE A 177 27.53 -11.82 1.88
N THR A 178 27.57 -12.80 0.99
CA THR A 178 28.82 -13.44 0.55
C THR A 178 29.59 -12.61 -0.49
N HIS A 179 28.89 -11.82 -1.32
CA HIS A 179 29.48 -11.01 -2.38
C HIS A 179 29.10 -9.52 -2.27
N PRO A 180 29.59 -8.79 -1.24
CA PRO A 180 29.22 -7.39 -1.02
C PRO A 180 29.67 -6.45 -2.16
N GLY A 181 30.61 -6.86 -3.02
CA GLY A 181 31.03 -6.10 -4.21
C GLY A 181 29.93 -5.96 -5.27
N ASN A 182 28.95 -6.87 -5.30
CA ASN A 182 27.78 -6.79 -6.18
C ASN A 182 26.75 -5.75 -5.69
N LYS A 183 26.89 -5.20 -4.47
CA LYS A 183 26.08 -4.04 -4.02
C LYS A 183 26.36 -2.77 -4.85
N LYS A 184 27.44 -2.73 -5.63
CA LYS A 184 27.94 -1.53 -6.33
C LYS A 184 27.64 -1.49 -7.84
N THR A 185 27.15 -2.57 -8.45
CA THR A 185 26.90 -2.67 -9.91
C THR A 185 25.43 -2.55 -10.31
N SER A 186 24.51 -2.40 -9.35
CA SER A 186 23.19 -1.81 -9.60
C SER A 186 23.23 -0.34 -9.18
N ASP A 187 23.01 0.58 -10.11
CA ASP A 187 22.80 2.01 -9.84
C ASP A 187 22.06 2.23 -8.52
N GLU A 188 22.56 3.18 -7.71
CA GLU A 188 22.10 3.65 -6.39
C GLU A 188 20.61 3.42 -6.06
N ASN A 189 20.25 2.16 -5.85
CA ASN A 189 19.01 1.76 -5.23
C ASN A 189 19.45 1.01 -3.99
N ASN A 190 19.51 1.76 -2.90
CA ASN A 190 19.15 1.24 -1.59
C ASN A 190 17.88 0.39 -1.80
N HIS A 191 18.03 -0.93 -1.95
CA HIS A 191 16.91 -1.78 -2.35
C HIS A 191 15.98 -1.88 -1.15
N PHE A 192 14.81 -1.27 -1.28
CA PHE A 192 13.74 -1.37 -0.30
C PHE A 192 13.26 -2.81 -0.31
N PHE A 193 13.52 -3.53 0.77
CA PHE A 193 13.09 -4.90 0.93
C PHE A 193 12.00 -4.94 1.99
N GLU A 194 10.81 -5.39 1.64
CA GLU A 194 9.70 -5.54 2.59
C GLU A 194 9.68 -6.97 3.15
N PHE A 195 9.59 -7.10 4.47
CA PHE A 195 9.53 -8.41 5.11
C PHE A 195 8.10 -8.92 5.13
N ASN A 196 7.88 -10.10 4.55
CA ASN A 196 6.55 -10.74 4.53
C ASN A 196 6.07 -11.09 5.95
N THR A 197 7.00 -11.38 6.85
CA THR A 197 6.75 -11.58 8.28
C THR A 197 7.61 -10.59 9.06
N PRO A 198 7.03 -9.79 9.98
CA PRO A 198 7.82 -8.89 10.80
C PRO A 198 8.83 -9.64 11.66
N ILE A 199 10.07 -9.16 11.66
CA ILE A 199 11.18 -9.76 12.42
C ILE A 199 11.21 -9.11 13.81
N GLN A 200 11.15 -9.94 14.85
CA GLN A 200 11.27 -9.48 16.22
C GLN A 200 12.74 -9.27 16.58
N LEU A 201 13.09 -8.05 16.94
CA LEU A 201 14.45 -7.62 17.28
C LEU A 201 14.46 -6.91 18.63
N HIS A 202 15.64 -6.78 19.21
CA HIS A 202 15.87 -5.93 20.37
C HIS A 202 16.99 -4.94 20.09
N THR A 203 16.95 -3.79 20.75
CA THR A 203 17.99 -2.77 20.63
C THR A 203 19.22 -3.17 21.46
N ARG A 204 20.36 -3.42 20.80
CA ARG A 204 21.62 -3.78 21.47
C ARG A 204 22.23 -2.62 22.26
N THR A 205 21.95 -1.39 21.82
CA THR A 205 22.40 -0.14 22.45
C THR A 205 21.25 0.87 22.45
N ASN A 206 21.46 2.03 23.06
CA ASN A 206 20.54 3.15 22.87
C ASN A 206 20.58 3.57 21.38
N VAL A 207 19.42 3.68 20.75
CA VAL A 207 19.29 3.96 19.31
C VAL A 207 18.18 4.97 19.04
N ASN A 208 18.37 5.78 17.99
CA ASN A 208 17.40 6.81 17.62
C ASN A 208 16.47 6.31 16.52
N LEU A 209 15.17 6.33 16.80
CA LEU A 209 14.11 6.12 15.82
C LEU A 209 13.94 7.37 14.98
N ARG A 210 14.04 7.25 13.65
CA ARG A 210 14.03 8.40 12.72
C ARG A 210 12.88 8.34 11.73
N THR A 211 12.57 9.48 11.12
CA THR A 211 11.49 9.60 10.11
C THR A 211 11.82 8.99 8.76
N SER A 212 13.11 8.93 8.39
CA SER A 212 13.59 8.38 7.13
C SER A 212 14.93 7.66 7.33
N PRO A 213 15.36 6.78 6.41
CA PRO A 213 16.58 5.99 6.51
C PRO A 213 17.83 6.82 6.19
N SER A 214 18.07 7.85 7.00
CA SER A 214 19.22 8.74 6.89
C SER A 214 19.71 9.19 8.28
N ALA A 215 21.03 9.37 8.41
CA ALA A 215 21.65 9.85 9.63
C ALA A 215 21.24 11.29 9.99
N ASP A 216 20.82 12.07 9.00
CA ASP A 216 20.39 13.47 9.16
C ASP A 216 18.87 13.60 9.34
N ALA A 217 18.13 12.49 9.24
CA ALA A 217 16.69 12.49 9.38
C ALA A 217 16.24 12.88 10.79
N LYS A 218 15.08 13.53 10.91
CA LYS A 218 14.51 13.93 12.20
C LYS A 218 14.32 12.72 13.12
N VAL A 219 14.76 12.86 14.37
CA VAL A 219 14.56 11.84 15.42
C VAL A 219 13.13 11.95 15.95
N ILE A 220 12.40 10.84 15.91
CA ILE A 220 11.05 10.67 16.47
C ILE A 220 11.15 10.40 17.97
N SER A 221 12.03 9.47 18.36
CA SER A 221 12.26 9.08 19.76
C SER A 221 13.60 8.36 19.91
N ALA A 222 14.16 8.37 21.13
CA ALA A 222 15.30 7.54 21.49
C ALA A 222 14.82 6.27 22.21
N LEU A 223 15.22 5.10 21.71
CA LEU A 223 14.93 3.80 22.31
C LEU A 223 16.12 3.40 23.19
N LYS A 224 15.83 2.93 24.40
CA LYS A 224 16.84 2.42 25.33
C LYS A 224 17.29 1.02 24.89
N LYS A 225 18.48 0.59 25.31
CA LYS A 225 18.92 -0.81 25.20
C LYS A 225 17.82 -1.79 25.67
N ASP A 226 17.78 -2.95 25.03
CA ASP A 226 16.86 -4.08 25.25
C ASP A 226 15.37 -3.79 24.93
N THR A 227 15.07 -2.66 24.28
CA THR A 227 13.72 -2.37 23.77
C THR A 227 13.37 -3.33 22.62
N ALA A 228 12.24 -4.03 22.76
CA ALA A 228 11.70 -4.88 21.70
C ALA A 228 11.14 -4.04 20.56
N VAL A 229 11.45 -4.41 19.31
CA VAL A 229 10.96 -3.76 18.11
C VAL A 229 10.58 -4.80 17.06
N SER A 230 9.57 -4.49 16.24
CA SER A 230 9.16 -5.33 15.13
C SER A 230 9.58 -4.69 13.81
N ALA A 231 10.59 -5.24 13.14
CA ALA A 231 11.05 -4.74 11.85
C ALA A 231 10.19 -5.33 10.71
N ASN A 232 9.77 -4.49 9.76
CA ASN A 232 8.94 -4.91 8.62
C ASN A 232 9.52 -4.57 7.24
N ALA A 233 10.62 -3.83 7.18
CA ALA A 233 11.36 -3.63 5.93
C ALA A 233 12.82 -3.25 6.21
N SER A 234 13.68 -3.37 5.22
CA SER A 234 15.04 -2.83 5.22
C SER A 234 15.30 -1.91 4.03
N LEU A 235 16.23 -0.99 4.24
CA LEU A 235 16.78 -0.12 3.21
C LEU A 235 18.27 0.07 3.48
N GLY A 236 19.12 -0.71 2.81
CA GLY A 236 20.55 -0.73 3.11
C GLY A 236 20.81 -1.07 4.58
N SER A 237 21.54 -0.22 5.30
CA SER A 237 21.82 -0.37 6.74
C SER A 237 20.68 0.10 7.65
N TRP A 238 19.50 0.40 7.12
CA TRP A 238 18.36 0.87 7.88
C TRP A 238 17.25 -0.18 7.93
N LEU A 239 16.58 -0.27 9.06
CA LEU A 239 15.39 -1.09 9.24
C LEU A 239 14.19 -0.21 9.56
N ARG A 240 13.10 -0.44 8.83
CA ARG A 240 11.80 0.12 9.15
C ARG A 240 11.19 -0.74 10.25
N VAL A 241 10.82 -0.09 11.34
CA VAL A 241 10.27 -0.74 12.52
C VAL A 241 8.92 -0.15 12.88
N HIS A 242 8.07 -0.99 13.47
CA HIS A 242 6.82 -0.62 14.09
C HIS A 242 6.96 -0.76 15.61
N LEU A 243 6.55 0.29 16.33
CA LEU A 243 6.54 0.36 17.78
C LEU A 243 5.19 0.94 18.22
N ASP A 244 4.31 0.09 18.75
CA ASP A 244 2.92 0.42 19.13
C ASP A 244 2.11 1.06 17.99
N GLN A 245 1.99 2.40 17.96
CA GLN A 245 1.31 3.17 16.90
C GLN A 245 2.27 4.02 16.07
N LYS A 246 3.58 3.87 16.29
CA LYS A 246 4.63 4.67 15.64
C LYS A 246 5.42 3.81 14.69
N GLN A 247 5.72 4.35 13.52
CA GLN A 247 6.61 3.76 12.54
C GLN A 247 7.84 4.66 12.37
N GLY A 248 9.01 4.05 12.21
CA GLY A 248 10.23 4.80 11.92
C GLY A 248 11.36 3.91 11.45
N TRP A 249 12.53 4.51 11.30
CA TRP A 249 13.74 3.86 10.81
C TRP A 249 14.80 3.81 11.89
N LEU A 250 15.43 2.65 12.06
CA LEU A 250 16.54 2.40 12.97
C LEU A 250 17.76 1.93 12.20
N PHE A 251 18.94 2.27 12.69
CA PHE A 251 20.18 1.75 12.13
C PHE A 251 20.37 0.29 12.56
N SER A 252 20.59 -0.59 11.59
CA SER A 252 20.67 -2.04 11.79
C SER A 252 21.76 -2.44 12.79
N ALA A 253 22.88 -1.70 12.85
CA ALA A 253 23.99 -2.02 13.76
C ALA A 253 23.67 -1.80 15.25
N GLY A 254 22.58 -1.09 15.55
CA GLY A 254 22.08 -0.94 16.92
C GLY A 254 21.02 -1.98 17.30
N LEU A 255 20.73 -2.93 16.42
CA LEU A 255 19.72 -3.96 16.58
C LEU A 255 20.35 -5.34 16.58
N GLU A 256 19.70 -6.27 17.27
CA GLU A 256 20.03 -7.68 17.24
C GLU A 256 18.76 -8.52 17.19
N ALA A 257 18.84 -9.64 16.48
CA ALA A 257 17.75 -10.60 16.48
C ALA A 257 17.66 -11.28 17.84
N ARG A 258 16.44 -11.58 18.27
CA ARG A 258 16.23 -12.46 19.41
C ARG A 258 16.75 -13.84 19.03
N GLU A 259 17.86 -14.26 19.63
CA GLU A 259 18.23 -15.68 19.61
C GLU A 259 17.17 -16.43 20.42
N ASN A 260 16.37 -17.26 19.75
CA ASN A 260 15.57 -18.28 20.43
C ASN A 260 16.53 -19.41 20.87
N ASN A 261 17.42 -19.11 21.81
CA ASN A 261 18.09 -20.13 22.60
C ASN A 261 17.18 -20.44 23.78
N ASP A 262 16.10 -21.20 23.54
CA ASP A 262 15.47 -21.97 24.61
C ASP A 262 16.02 -23.41 24.52
N PRO A 263 16.57 -23.95 25.63
CA PRO A 263 17.13 -25.31 25.69
C PRO A 263 16.09 -26.42 25.55
#